data_AF-A0A9N8ZRR5-F1
#
_entry.id   AF-A0A9N8ZRR5-F1
#
_cell.length_a   1.000
_cell.length_b   1.000
_cell.length_c   1.000
_cell.angle_alpha   90.00
_cell.angle_beta   90.00
_cell.angle_gamma   90.00
#
_symmetry.space_group_name_H-M   'P 1'
#
loop_
_entity.id
_entity.type
_entity.pdbx_description
1 polymer ?
#
loop_
_entity_poly.entity_id
_entity_poly.type
_entity_poly.pdbx_seq_one_letter_code
_entity_poly.pdbx_strand_id
1 'polypeptide(L)'
;FFFIGKPKFSSNVLNQFDPAPWTDRHGCPSQTDVYDTPLPDPTWEWVHRMWLIDMSGDVDEGGWEYSFNFHGYSWHGNQTYEFELFVGYYSKATRIEL
;
A
#
# COMPACT_ATOMS: atom_id res chain seq x y z
N PHE A 1 4.29 27.09 6.30
CA PHE A 1 3.04 26.88 7.07
C PHE A 1 2.00 26.37 6.08
N PHE A 2 1.70 25.06 6.08
CA PHE A 2 0.62 24.46 5.28
C PHE A 2 -0.16 23.50 6.18
N PHE A 3 -1.46 23.76 6.37
CA PHE A 3 -2.39 22.97 7.17
C PHE A 3 -3.43 22.31 6.24
N ILE A 4 -2.97 21.51 5.27
CA ILE A 4 -3.90 20.84 4.33
C ILE A 4 -3.60 19.35 4.31
N GLY A 5 -4.16 18.63 5.29
CA GLY A 5 -4.30 17.17 5.32
C GLY A 5 -3.00 16.36 5.31
N LYS A 6 -3.09 15.09 5.73
CA LYS A 6 -2.04 14.12 5.43
C LYS A 6 -2.04 13.89 3.92
N PRO A 7 -0.92 14.08 3.21
CA PRO A 7 -0.88 13.77 1.78
C PRO A 7 -1.15 12.27 1.60
N LYS A 8 -1.89 11.90 0.54
CA LYS A 8 -2.27 10.52 0.23
C LYS A 8 -1.63 10.10 -1.08
N PHE A 9 -1.46 8.80 -1.26
CA PHE A 9 -0.93 8.21 -2.49
C PHE A 9 -1.69 8.64 -3.74
N SER A 10 -0.95 8.80 -4.83
CA SER A 10 -1.48 8.77 -6.19
C SER A 10 -0.50 8.04 -7.09
N SER A 11 -0.95 7.06 -7.86
CA SER A 11 -0.09 6.36 -8.83
C SER A 11 0.50 7.30 -9.88
N ASN A 12 -0.10 8.47 -10.10
CA ASN A 12 0.36 9.46 -11.08
C ASN A 12 1.66 10.17 -10.67
N VAL A 13 2.12 10.01 -9.43
CA VAL A 13 3.40 10.58 -8.98
C VAL A 13 4.58 9.61 -9.12
N LEU A 14 4.31 8.36 -9.54
CA LEU A 14 5.35 7.37 -9.76
C LEU A 14 6.11 7.67 -11.06
N ASN A 15 7.43 7.57 -11.00
CA ASN A 15 8.31 7.65 -12.16
C ASN A 15 8.67 6.24 -12.69
N GLN A 16 9.40 6.17 -13.81
CA GLN A 16 9.77 4.90 -14.46
C GLN A 16 10.67 3.96 -13.64
N PHE A 17 11.33 4.47 -12.59
CA PHE A 17 12.19 3.69 -11.68
C PHE A 17 11.47 3.33 -10.38
N ASP A 18 10.27 3.87 -10.15
CA ASP A 18 9.48 3.51 -8.99
C ASP A 18 8.78 2.15 -9.24
N PRO A 19 8.45 1.39 -8.18
CA PRO A 19 7.67 0.18 -8.32
C PRO A 19 6.28 0.44 -8.91
N ALA A 20 5.63 -0.63 -9.38
CA ALA A 20 4.26 -0.55 -9.86
C ALA A 20 3.29 -0.03 -8.76
N PRO A 21 2.15 0.58 -9.13
CA PRO A 21 1.15 1.07 -8.17
C PRO A 21 0.63 0.00 -7.20
N TRP A 22 0.60 -1.26 -7.65
CA TRP A 22 0.20 -2.42 -6.87
C TRP A 22 1.35 -3.42 -6.84
N THR A 23 1.83 -3.76 -5.64
CA THR A 23 2.93 -4.70 -5.43
C THR A 23 2.59 -5.73 -4.37
N ASP A 24 3.31 -6.85 -4.36
CA ASP A 24 3.29 -7.79 -3.26
C ASP A 24 4.19 -7.32 -2.09
N ARG A 25 4.30 -8.13 -1.04
CA ARG A 25 5.14 -7.83 0.15
C ARG A 25 6.63 -7.66 -0.19
N HIS A 26 7.08 -8.18 -1.32
CA HIS A 26 8.47 -8.11 -1.76
C HIS A 26 8.74 -6.94 -2.72
N GLY A 27 7.73 -6.12 -3.01
CA GLY A 27 7.84 -5.00 -3.95
C GLY A 27 7.77 -5.43 -5.41
N CYS A 28 7.41 -6.70 -5.69
CA CYS A 28 7.19 -7.18 -7.06
C CYS A 28 5.83 -6.71 -7.57
N PRO A 29 5.70 -6.34 -8.86
CA PRO A 29 4.41 -5.94 -9.43
C PRO A 29 3.34 -7.02 -9.26
N SER A 30 2.18 -6.63 -8.74
CA SER A 30 1.01 -7.50 -8.71
C SER A 30 0.46 -7.70 -10.12
N GLN A 31 -0.02 -8.90 -10.41
CA GLN A 31 -0.68 -9.21 -11.70
C GLN A 31 -2.08 -8.61 -11.82
N THR A 32 -2.65 -8.18 -10.69
CA THR A 32 -4.00 -7.64 -10.60
C THR A 32 -4.09 -6.52 -9.56
N ASP A 33 -5.18 -5.78 -9.58
CA ASP A 33 -5.50 -4.74 -8.62
C ASP A 33 -6.78 -5.07 -7.82
N VAL A 34 -7.16 -4.17 -6.93
CA VAL A 34 -8.33 -4.33 -6.05
C VAL A 34 -9.67 -4.34 -6.81
N TYR A 35 -9.70 -3.95 -8.09
CA TYR A 35 -10.91 -3.88 -8.90
C TYR A 35 -11.11 -5.12 -9.77
N ASP A 36 -10.02 -5.77 -10.21
CA ASP A 36 -10.06 -6.87 -11.18
C ASP A 36 -9.30 -8.13 -10.72
N THR A 37 -9.31 -8.42 -9.40
CA THR A 37 -8.68 -9.63 -8.87
C THR A 37 -9.54 -10.87 -9.15
N PRO A 38 -9.06 -11.81 -9.99
CA PRO A 38 -9.75 -13.08 -10.18
C PRO A 38 -9.54 -13.99 -8.96
N LEU A 39 -10.50 -14.90 -8.76
CA LEU A 39 -10.30 -16.03 -7.87
C LEU A 39 -9.29 -17.01 -8.49
N PRO A 40 -8.48 -17.72 -7.67
CA PRO A 40 -7.52 -18.69 -8.19
C PRO A 40 -8.16 -19.78 -9.04
N ASP A 41 -9.33 -20.27 -8.61
CA ASP A 41 -10.13 -21.26 -9.31
C ASP A 41 -11.62 -21.19 -8.88
N PRO A 42 -12.54 -21.90 -9.56
CA PRO A 42 -13.98 -21.83 -9.27
C PRO A 42 -14.43 -22.40 -7.92
N THR A 43 -13.56 -23.08 -7.17
CA THR A 43 -13.88 -23.61 -5.83
C THR A 43 -13.71 -22.56 -4.73
N TRP A 44 -13.03 -21.46 -5.03
CA TRP A 44 -12.84 -20.36 -4.10
C TRP A 44 -14.07 -19.45 -4.08
N GLU A 45 -14.31 -18.83 -2.93
CA GLU A 45 -15.28 -17.76 -2.78
C GLU A 45 -14.72 -16.63 -1.93
N TRP A 46 -15.15 -15.41 -2.23
CA TRP A 46 -14.81 -14.26 -1.40
C TRP A 46 -15.56 -14.34 -0.07
N VAL A 47 -14.82 -14.45 1.03
CA VAL A 47 -15.38 -14.40 2.38
C VAL A 47 -15.93 -13.00 2.69
N HIS A 48 -15.26 -11.97 2.19
CA HIS A 48 -15.65 -10.57 2.37
C HIS A 48 -16.08 -9.94 1.06
N ARG A 49 -17.10 -9.07 1.12
CA ARG A 49 -17.63 -8.37 -0.07
C ARG A 49 -16.74 -7.23 -0.57
N MET A 50 -15.71 -6.87 0.20
CA MET A 50 -14.80 -5.78 -0.07
C MET A 50 -13.41 -6.13 0.45
N TRP A 51 -12.40 -5.47 -0.11
CA TRP A 51 -11.05 -5.51 0.42
C TRP A 51 -11.00 -4.90 1.81
N LEU A 52 -10.22 -5.55 2.68
CA LEU A 52 -9.93 -5.06 4.02
C LEU A 52 -8.48 -4.59 4.09
N ILE A 53 -8.25 -3.57 4.90
CA ILE A 53 -6.92 -3.06 5.20
C ILE A 53 -6.40 -3.81 6.42
N ASP A 54 -5.15 -4.26 6.35
CA ASP A 54 -4.51 -4.94 7.48
C ASP A 54 -3.87 -3.94 8.44
N MET A 55 -4.47 -3.85 9.61
CA MET A 55 -4.08 -2.95 10.69
C MET A 55 -3.14 -3.61 11.73
N SER A 56 -2.68 -4.84 11.49
CA SER A 56 -1.85 -5.57 12.47
C SER A 56 -0.38 -5.15 12.49
N GLY A 57 0.05 -4.38 11.48
CA GLY A 57 1.43 -3.93 11.31
C GLY A 57 1.74 -2.58 11.96
N ASP A 58 2.93 -2.06 11.68
CA ASP A 58 3.33 -0.68 11.98
C ASP A 58 2.67 0.24 10.95
N VAL A 59 1.39 0.52 11.14
CA VAL A 59 0.56 1.34 10.25
C VAL A 59 -0.12 2.48 11.00
N ASP A 60 -0.45 3.56 10.30
CA ASP A 60 -1.19 4.69 10.88
C ASP A 60 -2.70 4.37 11.04
N GLU A 61 -3.49 5.30 11.59
CA GLU A 61 -4.95 5.13 11.77
C GLU A 61 -5.71 4.81 10.48
N GLY A 62 -5.17 5.17 9.31
CA GLY A 62 -5.72 4.88 7.99
C GLY A 62 -5.10 3.65 7.32
N GLY A 63 -4.18 2.94 7.99
CA GLY A 63 -3.50 1.76 7.49
C GLY A 63 -2.34 2.06 6.55
N TRP A 64 -1.77 3.26 6.61
CA TRP A 64 -0.64 3.66 5.78
C TRP A 64 0.70 3.39 6.46
N GLU A 65 1.69 3.06 5.63
CA GLU A 65 3.10 3.02 5.98
C GLU A 65 3.89 4.05 5.15
N TYR A 66 5.00 4.52 5.70
CA TYR A 66 5.85 5.55 5.13
C TYR A 66 7.31 5.09 5.09
N SER A 67 7.99 5.44 4.02
CA SER A 67 9.43 5.22 3.85
C SER A 67 10.05 6.37 3.07
N PHE A 68 11.34 6.62 3.29
CA PHE A 68 12.12 7.60 2.53
C PHE A 68 12.38 7.15 1.08
N ASN A 69 12.44 5.85 0.83
CA ASN A 69 12.66 5.29 -0.51
C ASN A 69 12.00 3.91 -0.60
N PHE A 70 11.53 3.55 -1.80
CA PHE A 70 11.00 2.24 -2.11
C PHE A 70 12.02 1.09 -1.94
N HIS A 71 13.30 1.38 -2.08
CA HIS A 71 14.37 0.40 -2.14
C HIS A 71 15.30 0.48 -0.93
N GLY A 72 15.32 -0.57 -0.11
CA GLY A 72 16.32 -0.76 0.94
C GLY A 72 16.08 0.02 2.24
N TYR A 73 14.97 0.74 2.37
CA TYR A 73 14.56 1.41 3.61
C TYR A 73 13.36 0.70 4.24
N SER A 74 13.29 0.78 5.58
CA SER A 74 12.17 0.26 6.36
C SER A 74 10.94 1.15 6.24
N TRP A 75 9.78 0.53 6.37
CA TRP A 75 8.47 1.17 6.35
C TRP A 75 7.97 1.33 7.79
N HIS A 76 7.31 2.46 8.07
CA HIS A 76 6.83 2.82 9.41
C HIS A 76 5.44 3.45 9.36
N GLY A 77 4.60 3.18 10.36
CA GLY A 77 3.23 3.69 10.46
C GLY A 77 3.12 5.05 11.13
N ASN A 78 4.20 5.52 11.75
CA ASN A 78 4.24 6.84 12.37
C ASN A 78 4.85 7.88 11.41
N GLN A 79 4.06 8.88 11.02
CA GLN A 79 4.58 10.07 10.35
C GLN A 79 5.36 10.92 11.36
N THR A 80 6.62 10.59 11.61
CA THR A 80 7.54 11.56 12.23
C THR A 80 7.88 12.64 11.20
N TYR A 81 7.88 13.91 11.62
CA TYR A 81 8.10 15.11 10.80
C TYR A 81 9.40 15.13 9.95
N GLU A 82 10.27 14.11 10.08
CA GLU A 82 11.54 14.01 9.36
C GLU A 82 11.42 13.42 7.95
N PHE A 83 10.27 12.86 7.55
CA PHE A 83 10.08 12.20 6.25
C PHE A 83 9.31 13.04 5.22
N GLU A 84 9.52 14.36 5.18
CA GLU A 84 8.78 15.27 4.28
C GLU A 84 9.26 15.28 2.81
N LEU A 85 10.24 14.46 2.42
CA LEU A 85 10.73 14.44 1.04
C LEU A 85 10.87 13.00 0.55
N PHE A 86 10.07 12.68 -0.47
CA PHE A 86 9.84 11.37 -1.11
C PHE A 86 8.90 10.45 -0.32
N VAL A 87 7.62 10.53 -0.67
CA VAL A 87 6.58 9.70 -0.07
C VAL A 87 6.19 8.61 -1.06
N GLY A 88 6.77 7.43 -0.86
CA GLY A 88 6.17 6.20 -1.33
C GLY A 88 5.02 5.85 -0.39
N TYR A 89 3.84 5.59 -0.93
CA TYR A 89 2.68 5.20 -0.14
C TYR A 89 2.22 3.82 -0.60
N TYR A 90 1.93 2.93 0.34
CA TYR A 90 1.22 1.69 0.04
C TYR A 90 0.03 1.55 0.99
N SER A 91 -1.11 1.16 0.42
CA SER A 91 -2.17 0.51 1.17
C SER A 91 -1.94 -1.00 1.04
N LYS A 92 -1.69 -1.65 2.18
CA LYS A 92 -1.65 -3.11 2.23
C LYS A 92 -3.08 -3.63 2.19
N ALA A 93 -3.56 -3.97 1.00
CA ALA A 93 -4.74 -4.81 0.85
C ALA A 93 -4.32 -6.24 1.20
N THR A 94 -4.52 -6.63 2.46
CA THR A 94 -4.25 -8.01 2.85
C THR A 94 -5.33 -8.89 2.26
N ARG A 95 -4.92 -9.75 1.33
CA ARG A 95 -5.65 -10.95 0.95
C ARG A 95 -5.73 -11.83 2.19
N ILE A 96 -6.89 -11.85 2.84
CA ILE A 96 -7.20 -12.88 3.84
C ILE A 96 -7.51 -14.13 3.03
N GLU A 97 -6.50 -14.96 2.82
CA GLU A 97 -6.72 -16.38 2.51
C GLU A 97 -7.06 -17.07 3.84
N LEU A 98 -8.22 -17.72 3.89
CA LEU A 98 -8.48 -18.80 4.86
C LEU A 98 -7.97 -20.12 4.26
#